data_AF-A0A8J9V406-F1
#
_entry.id   AF-A0A8J9V406-F1
#
_cell.length_a   1.000
_cell.length_b   1.000
_cell.length_c   1.000
_cell.angle_alpha   90.00
_cell.angle_beta   90.00
_cell.angle_gamma   90.00
#
_symmetry.space_group_name_H-M   'P 1'
#
loop_
_entity.id
_entity.type
_entity.pdbx_description
1 polymer ?
#
loop_
_entity_poly.entity_id
_entity_poly.type
_entity_poly.pdbx_seq_one_letter_code
_entity_poly.pdbx_strand_id
1 'polypeptide(L)' 'MKQSQSIAAEIGQPCINVTYDLAIAKIAMQVQSTEKPVYDNLFVHLGPFHIMLALFRAIGKFIDDSGIMNVAVES' A
#
# COMPACT_ATOMS: atom_id res chain seq x y z
N MET A 1 0.73 10.63 10.52
CA MET A 1 -0.24 10.10 11.50
C MET A 1 -1.08 11.19 12.16
N LYS A 2 -0.48 12.22 12.80
CA LYS A 2 -1.24 13.34 13.40
C LYS A 2 -2.24 14.02 12.46
N GLN A 3 -1.80 14.34 11.23
CA GLN A 3 -2.67 14.96 10.23
C GLN A 3 -3.88 14.08 9.89
N SER A 4 -3.70 12.76 9.84
CA SER A 4 -4.80 11.81 9.60
C SER A 4 -5.82 11.84 10.76
N GLN A 5 -5.36 12.00 12.00
CA GLN A 5 -6.27 12.16 13.14
C GLN A 5 -7.02 13.49 13.12
N SER A 6 -6.36 14.58 12.69
CA SER A 6 -7.04 15.87 12.48
C SER A 6 -8.15 15.75 11.44
N ILE A 7 -7.88 15.09 10.31
CA ILE A 7 -8.89 14.81 9.28
C ILE A 7 -10.03 13.96 9.86
N ALA A 8 -9.73 12.92 10.63
CA ALA A 8 -10.74 12.08 11.27
C ALA A 8 -11.66 12.89 12.20
N ALA A 9 -11.09 13.81 12.97
CA ALA A 9 -11.84 14.72 13.83
C ALA A 9 -12.71 15.71 13.03
N GLU A 10 -12.18 16.27 11.94
CA GLU A 10 -12.91 17.20 11.06
C GLU A 10 -14.13 16.55 10.41
N ILE A 11 -14.01 15.28 10.00
CA ILE A 11 -15.12 14.52 9.39
C ILE A 11 -16.00 13.80 10.42
N GLY A 12 -15.68 13.93 11.72
CA GLY A 12 -16.41 13.27 12.81
C GLY A 12 -16.32 11.73 12.80
N GLN A 13 -15.29 11.15 12.18
CA GLN A 13 -15.07 9.71 12.18
C GLN A 13 -14.25 9.28 13.40
N PRO A 14 -14.69 8.24 14.14
CA PRO A 14 -13.98 7.79 15.33
C PRO A 14 -12.63 7.15 15.02
N CYS A 15 -12.49 6.60 13.81
CA CYS A 15 -11.29 5.90 13.34
C CYS A 15 -10.94 6.32 11.92
N ILE A 16 -9.67 6.23 11.55
CA ILE A 16 -9.21 6.50 10.18
C ILE A 16 -8.25 5.43 9.67
N ASN A 17 -8.40 5.08 8.40
CA ASN A 17 -7.53 4.13 7.73
C ASN A 17 -6.51 4.88 6.89
N VAL A 18 -5.23 4.55 7.05
CA VAL A 18 -4.14 5.08 6.24
C VAL A 18 -3.44 3.95 5.51
N THR A 19 -2.99 4.22 4.30
CA THR A 19 -2.27 3.25 3.49
C THR A 19 -0.82 3.69 3.35
N TYR A 20 0.12 2.85 3.75
CA TYR A 20 1.56 3.11 3.64
C TYR A 20 2.25 2.01 2.84
N ASP A 21 3.37 2.34 2.19
CA ASP A 21 4.29 1.33 1.67
C ASP A 21 4.88 0.50 2.81
N LEU A 22 5.50 -0.63 2.47
CA LEU A 22 5.97 -1.60 3.47
C LEU A 22 7.06 -1.03 4.40
N ALA A 23 7.94 -0.18 3.89
CA ALA A 23 9.04 0.38 4.68
C ALA A 23 8.51 1.39 5.71
N ILE A 24 7.57 2.23 5.29
CA ILE A 24 6.94 3.23 6.16
C ILE A 24 5.92 2.59 7.11
N ALA A 25 5.19 1.55 6.68
CA ALA A 25 4.22 0.86 7.53
C ALA A 25 4.86 0.27 8.79
N LYS A 26 6.06 -0.33 8.68
CA LYS A 26 6.78 -0.85 9.85
C LYS A 26 7.09 0.25 10.87
N ILE A 27 7.59 1.40 10.39
CA ILE A 27 7.92 2.54 11.25
C ILE A 27 6.64 3.11 11.88
N ALA A 28 5.57 3.27 11.10
CA ALA A 28 4.29 3.75 11.58
C ALA A 28 3.69 2.83 12.67
N MET A 29 3.77 1.52 12.51
CA MET A 29 3.33 0.55 13.52
C MET A 29 4.21 0.58 14.78
N GLN A 30 5.52 0.81 14.65
CA GLN A 30 6.41 1.00 15.81
C GLN A 30 6.06 2.28 16.59
N VAL A 31 5.78 3.37 15.89
CA VAL A 31 5.32 4.63 16.50
C VAL A 31 3.98 4.41 17.20
N GLN A 32 3.02 3.75 16.53
CA GLN A 32 1.74 3.39 17.14
C GLN A 32 1.90 2.55 18.41
N SER A 33 2.84 1.61 18.43
CA SER A 33 3.10 0.79 19.62
C SER A 33 3.78 1.54 20.75
N THR A 34 4.66 2.49 20.43
CA THR A 34 5.44 3.25 21.42
C THR A 34 4.61 4.38 22.03
N GLU A 35 3.77 5.03 21.24
CA GLU A 35 2.95 6.17 21.65
C GLU A 35 1.52 5.78 22.05
N LYS A 36 1.27 4.53 22.46
CA LYS A 36 -0.06 4.11 22.92
C LYS A 36 -0.53 4.98 24.10
N PRO A 37 -1.81 5.42 24.13
CA PRO A 37 -2.92 5.08 23.21
C PRO A 37 -3.13 6.10 22.08
N VAL A 38 -2.19 7.03 21.86
CA VAL A 38 -2.38 8.23 21.04
C VAL A 38 -2.88 7.91 19.63
N TYR A 39 -2.39 6.83 19.00
CA TYR A 39 -2.75 6.44 17.63
C TYR A 39 -3.61 5.16 17.54
N ASP A 40 -4.30 4.76 18.61
CA ASP A 40 -5.11 3.52 18.57
C ASP A 40 -6.30 3.60 17.61
N ASN A 41 -6.74 4.81 17.26
CA ASN A 41 -7.82 5.04 16.29
C ASN A 41 -7.36 5.12 14.82
N LEU A 42 -6.08 4.84 14.55
CA LEU A 42 -5.51 4.91 13.20
C LEU A 42 -5.07 3.52 12.74
N PHE A 43 -5.68 3.01 11.68
CA PHE A 43 -5.38 1.69 11.12
C PHE A 43 -4.41 1.80 9.95
N VAL A 44 -3.24 1.17 10.07
CA VAL A 44 -2.22 1.15 9.03
C VAL A 44 -2.45 -0.05 8.11
N HIS A 45 -2.82 0.22 6.87
CA HIS A 45 -2.91 -0.76 5.79
C HIS A 45 -1.64 -0.76 4.94
N LEU A 46 -1.20 -1.95 4.55
CA LEU A 46 -0.15 -2.10 3.56
C LEU A 46 -0.70 -1.75 2.18
N GLY A 47 -0.03 -0.83 1.50
CA GLY A 47 -0.44 -0.37 0.18
C GLY A 47 -0.41 -1.47 -0.88
N PRO A 48 -1.24 -1.32 -1.92
CA PRO A 48 -1.40 -2.33 -2.98
C PRO A 48 -0.15 -2.47 -3.87
N PHE A 49 0.90 -1.66 -3.65
CA PHE A 49 2.10 -1.62 -4.47
C PHE A 49 2.72 -3.00 -4.69
N HIS A 50 2.89 -3.81 -3.63
CA HIS A 50 3.51 -5.14 -3.76
C HIS A 50 2.61 -6.12 -4.53
N ILE A 51 1.29 -6.00 -4.37
CA ILE A 51 0.31 -6.82 -5.08
C ILE A 51 0.31 -6.47 -6.57
N MET A 52 0.30 -5.17 -6.89
CA MET A 52 0.34 -4.67 -8.25
C MET A 52 1.67 -5.00 -8.94
N LEU A 53 2.81 -4.90 -8.24
CA LEU A 53 4.12 -5.28 -8.76
C LEU A 53 4.21 -6.79 -9.05
N ALA A 54 3.69 -7.63 -8.16
CA ALA A 54 3.63 -9.07 -8.39
C ALA A 54 2.75 -9.42 -9.60
N LEU A 55 1.61 -8.74 -9.75
CA LEU A 55 0.73 -8.89 -10.90
C LEU A 55 1.44 -8.49 -12.21
N PHE A 56 2.09 -7.32 -12.24
CA PHE A 56 2.83 -6.88 -13.42
C PHE A 56 3.98 -7.81 -13.78
N ARG A 57 4.68 -8.38 -12.79
CA ARG A 57 5.70 -9.39 -13.03
C ARG A 57 5.11 -10.66 -13.66
N ALA A 58 3.96 -11.12 -13.17
CA ALA A 58 3.28 -12.29 -13.72
C ALA A 58 2.83 -12.05 -15.17
N ILE A 59 2.24 -10.89 -15.44
CA ILE A 59 1.84 -10.48 -16.80
C ILE A 59 3.06 -10.40 -17.73
N GLY A 60 4.15 -9.75 -17.28
CA GLY A 60 5.37 -9.63 -18.06
C GLY A 60 5.95 -10.99 -18.43
N LYS A 61 5.99 -11.93 -17.49
CA LYS A 61 6.43 -13.30 -17.76
C LYS A 61 5.51 -14.02 -18.75
N PHE A 62 4.19 -13.87 -18.61
CA PHE A 62 3.23 -14.46 -19.55
C PHE A 62 3.43 -13.94 -20.98
N ILE A 63 3.67 -12.63 -21.14
CA ILE A 63 3.94 -12.03 -22.46
C ILE A 63 5.23 -12.60 -23.05
N ASP A 64 6.30 -12.67 -22.26
CA ASP A 64 7.60 -13.21 -22.69
C ASP A 64 7.48 -14.69 -23.13
N ASP A 65 6.81 -15.51 -22.33
CA ASP A 65 6.62 -16.95 -22.60
C ASP A 65 5.63 -17.21 -23.76
N SER A 66 4.75 -16.26 -24.10
CA SER A 66 3.72 -16.44 -25.13
C SER A 66 4.25 -16.35 -26.57
N GLY A 67 5.48 -15.88 -26.78
CA GLY A 67 6.04 -15.65 -28.11
C GLY A 67 5.35 -14.54 -28.93
N ILE A 68 4.36 -13.85 -28.34
CA ILE A 68 3.57 -12.81 -29.02
C ILE A 68 4.44 -11.62 -29.45
N MET A 69 5.51 -11.34 -28.69
CA MET A 69 6.49 -10.31 -29.02
C MET A 69 7.26 -10.65 -30.31
N ASN A 70 7.54 -11.93 -30.58
CA ASN A 70 8.23 -12.33 -31.81
C ASN A 70 7.33 -12.15 -33.04
N VAL A 71 6.04 -12.52 -32.92
CA VAL A 71 5.04 -12.33 -33.99
C VAL A 71 4.83 -10.84 -34.30
N ALA A 72 4.85 -9.98 -33.27
CA ALA A 72 4.66 -8.54 -33.43
C ALA A 72 5.88 -7.82 -34.07
N VAL A 73 7.08 -8.38 -33.95
CA VAL A 73 8.34 -7.79 -34.50
C VAL A 73 8.63 -8.28 -35.92
N GLU A 74 8.18 -9.48 -36.29
CA GLU A 74 8.35 -10.04 -37.64
C GLU A 74 7.27 -9.58 -38.65
N SER A 75 6.44 -8.60 -38.28
CA SER A 75 5.39 -8.00 -39.15
C SER A 75 5.84 -6.72 -39.86
#